data_AF-A0A918V9D5-F1
#
_entry.id   AF-A0A918V9D5-F1
#
_cell.length_a   1.000
_cell.length_b   1.000
_cell.length_c   1.000
_cell.angle_alpha   90.00
_cell.angle_beta   90.00
_cell.angle_gamma   90.00
#
_symmetry.space_group_name_H-M   'P 1'
#
loop_
_entity.id
_entity.type
_entity.pdbx_description
1 polymer ?
#
loop_
_entity_poly.entity_id
_entity_poly.type
_entity_poly.pdbx_seq_one_letter_code
_entity_poly.pdbx_strand_id
1 'polypeptide(L)' 'MCRLALAQLRQGEPEQATRTASNVFTIMDGTPLPGRMRTLIGDFHRDLFRWAPSTSYARDWADRMREEGSRA' A
#
# COMPACT_ATOMS: atom_id res chain seq x y z
N MET A 1 -7.83 4.42 -5.21
CA MET A 1 -6.39 4.32 -4.89
C MET A 1 -5.86 2.89 -5.03
N CYS A 2 -6.29 1.90 -4.23
CA CYS A 2 -5.66 0.57 -4.26
C CYS A 2 -5.74 -0.17 -5.61
N ARG A 3 -6.85 -0.07 -6.35
CA ARG A 3 -6.96 -0.67 -7.70
C ARG A 3 -6.01 -0.03 -8.71
N LEU A 4 -5.79 1.29 -8.61
CA LEU A 4 -4.84 2.01 -9.46
C LEU A 4 -3.40 1.62 -9.10
N ALA A 5 -3.07 1.55 -7.81
CA ALA A 5 -1.77 1.09 -7.34
C ALA A 5 -1.45 -0.34 -7.80
N LEU A 6 -2.43 -1.26 -7.78
CA LEU A 6 -2.27 -2.60 -8.33
C LEU A 6 -2.01 -2.60 -9.85
N ALA A 7 -2.69 -1.72 -10.59
CA ALA A 7 -2.46 -1.59 -12.03
C ALA A 7 -1.03 -1.06 -12.32
N GLN A 8 -0.59 -0.03 -11.59
CA GLN A 8 0.77 0.53 -11.71
C GLN A 8 1.86 -0.50 -11.37
N LEU A 9 1.66 -1.32 -10.32
CA LEU A 9 2.57 -2.43 -10.02
C LEU A 9 2.71 -3.40 -11.20
N ARG A 10 1.59 -3.77 -11.82
CA ARG A 10 1.56 -4.67 -12.97
C ARG A 10 2.16 -4.06 -14.24
N GLN A 11 2.19 -2.73 -14.33
CA GLN A 11 2.83 -1.99 -15.41
C GLN A 11 4.34 -1.79 -15.18
N GLY A 12 4.89 -2.29 -14.06
CA GLY A 12 6.31 -2.15 -13.75
C GLY A 12 6.66 -0.80 -13.13
N GLU A 13 5.69 -0.11 -12.54
CA GLU A 13 5.87 1.19 -11.87
C GLU A 13 5.71 1.09 -10.34
N PRO A 14 6.53 0.29 -9.64
CA PRO A 14 6.33 -0.03 -8.23
C PRO A 14 6.49 1.17 -7.28
N GLU A 15 7.33 2.15 -7.61
CA GLU A 15 7.49 3.37 -6.81
C GLU A 15 6.23 4.25 -6.88
N GLN A 16 5.70 4.48 -8.09
CA GLN A 16 4.46 5.24 -8.29
C GLN A 16 3.27 4.52 -7.64
N ALA A 17 3.24 3.19 -7.77
CA ALA A 17 2.23 2.36 -7.15
C ALA A 17 2.23 2.48 -5.62
N THR A 18 3.42 2.47 -5.00
CA THR A 18 3.58 2.63 -3.56
C THR A 18 3.10 4.00 -3.09
N ARG A 19 3.46 5.07 -3.81
CA ARG A 19 2.97 6.44 -3.51
C ARG A 19 1.44 6.53 -3.61
N THR A 20 0.87 5.92 -4.64
CA THR A 20 -0.59 5.88 -4.87
C THR A 20 -1.31 5.09 -3.78
N ALA A 21 -0.75 3.96 -3.34
CA ALA A 21 -1.29 3.16 -2.26
C ALA A 21 -1.25 3.92 -0.92
N SER A 22 -0.15 4.62 -0.63
CA SER A 22 0.04 5.37 0.61
C SER A 22 -0.96 6.51 0.82
N ASN A 23 -1.50 7.09 -0.26
CA ASN A 23 -2.57 8.09 -0.19
C ASN A 23 -3.86 7.56 0.45
N VAL A 24 -4.07 6.23 0.49
CA VAL A 24 -5.24 5.67 1.17
C VAL A 24 -5.25 6.02 2.66
N PHE A 25 -4.08 6.06 3.31
CA PHE A 25 -3.97 6.39 4.73
C PHE A 25 -4.26 7.87 4.99
N THR A 26 -3.83 8.75 4.08
CA THR A 26 -4.11 10.19 4.17
C THR A 26 -5.61 10.49 4.01
N ILE A 27 -6.30 9.78 3.12
CA ILE A 27 -7.75 9.97 2.90
C ILE A 27 -8.56 9.38 4.05
N MET A 28 -8.08 8.29 4.65
CA MET A 28 -8.80 7.58 5.70
C MET A 28 -8.68 8.26 7.07
N ASP A 29 -7.63 9.05 7.32
CA ASP A 29 -7.44 9.92 8.50
C ASP A 29 -8.08 9.39 9.82
N GLY A 30 -7.66 8.21 10.27
CA GLY A 30 -8.12 7.62 11.53
C GLY A 30 -9.53 6.97 11.48
N THR A 31 -10.22 7.01 10.34
CA THR A 31 -11.46 6.24 10.15
C THR A 31 -11.14 4.76 9.86
N PRO A 32 -11.89 3.80 10.44
CA PRO A 32 -11.64 2.38 10.22
C PRO A 32 -11.75 2.01 8.73
N LEU A 33 -10.69 1.40 8.20
CA LEU A 33 -10.67 0.90 6.82
C LEU A 33 -11.83 -0.09 6.58
N PRO A 34 -12.68 0.12 5.55
CA PRO A 34 -13.67 -0.86 5.16
C PRO A 34 -13.01 -2.21 4.87
N GLY A 35 -13.67 -3.32 5.21
CA GLY A 35 -13.09 -4.66 5.05
C GLY A 35 -12.54 -4.93 3.64
N ARG A 36 -13.26 -4.45 2.61
CA ARG A 36 -12.80 -4.52 1.21
C ARG A 36 -11.50 -3.78 0.95
N MET A 37 -11.28 -2.64 1.60
CA MET A 37 -10.05 -1.85 1.45
C MET A 37 -8.88 -2.57 2.12
N ARG A 38 -9.09 -3.16 3.30
CA ARG A 38 -8.08 -4.00 3.97
C ARG A 38 -7.61 -5.15 3.07
N THR A 39 -8.54 -5.83 2.38
CA THR A 39 -8.18 -6.87 1.41
C THR A 39 -7.31 -6.32 0.28
N LEU A 40 -7.70 -5.21 -0.34
CA LEU A 40 -6.94 -4.62 -1.46
C LEU A 40 -5.54 -4.14 -1.03
N ILE A 41 -5.39 -3.63 0.19
CA ILE A 41 -4.10 -3.23 0.76
C ILE A 41 -3.22 -4.48 1.00
N GLY A 42 -3.81 -5.57 1.50
CA GLY A 42 -3.12 -6.85 1.68
C GLY A 42 -2.63 -7.45 0.36
N ASP A 43 -3.46 -7.42 -0.68
CA ASP A 43 -3.09 -7.86 -2.02
C ASP A 43 -1.95 -7.01 -2.59
N PHE A 44 -2.05 -5.68 -2.46
CA PHE A 44 -0.98 -4.77 -2.88
C PHE A 44 0.33 -5.04 -2.14
N HIS A 45 0.30 -5.21 -0.82
CA HIS A 45 1.48 -5.51 -0.01
C HIS A 45 2.16 -6.81 -0.49
N ARG A 46 1.37 -7.87 -0.74
CA ARG A 46 1.90 -9.15 -1.24
C ARG A 46 2.55 -8.99 -2.62
N ASP A 47 1.91 -8.28 -3.54
CA ASP A 47 2.46 -8.06 -4.88
C ASP A 47 3.72 -7.20 -4.82
N LEU A 48 3.74 -6.12 -4.03
CA LEU A 48 4.91 -5.26 -3.87
C LEU A 48 6.14 -6.05 -3.39
N PHE A 49 5.99 -6.88 -2.36
CA PHE A 49 7.09 -7.70 -1.85
C PHE A 49 7.46 -8.87 -2.78
N ARG A 50 6.55 -9.31 -3.64
CA ARG A 50 6.87 -10.29 -4.69
C ARG A 50 7.77 -9.70 -5.77
N TRP A 51 7.51 -8.46 -6.19
CA TRP A 51 8.19 -7.83 -7.33
C TRP A 51 9.40 -6.99 -6.93
N ALA A 52 9.41 -6.38 -5.75
CA ALA A 52 10.41 -5.40 -5.33
C ALA A 52 10.81 -5.49 -3.84
N PRO A 53 11.13 -6.68 -3.29
CA PRO A 53 11.29 -6.89 -1.85
C PRO A 53 12.39 -6.07 -1.17
N SER A 54 13.46 -5.72 -1.90
CA SER A 54 14.66 -5.07 -1.34
C SER A 54 14.69 -3.55 -1.52
N THR A 55 13.67 -2.99 -2.17
CA THR A 55 13.63 -1.58 -2.54
C THR A 55 13.29 -0.68 -1.34
N SER A 56 13.73 0.58 -1.39
CA SER A 56 13.45 1.55 -0.32
C SER A 56 11.96 1.78 -0.15
N TYR A 57 11.22 1.97 -1.24
CA TYR A 57 9.78 2.19 -1.20
C TYR A 57 9.00 0.98 -0.62
N ALA A 58 9.48 -0.26 -0.79
CA ALA A 58 8.85 -1.42 -0.13
C ALA A 58 9.05 -1.42 1.39
N ARG A 59 10.20 -0.92 1.86
CA ARG A 59 10.45 -0.69 3.30
C ARG A 59 9.58 0.45 3.84
N ASP A 60 9.56 1.59 3.15
CA ASP A 60 8.75 2.74 3.54
C ASP A 60 7.26 2.39 3.63
N TRP A 61 6.77 1.55 2.69
CA TRP A 61 5.42 1.00 2.73
C TRP A 61 5.15 0.14 3.97
N ALA A 62 6.08 -0.76 4.31
CA ALA A 62 5.95 -1.61 5.48
C ALA A 62 5.98 -0.81 6.79
N ASP A 63 6.83 0.21 6.86
CA ASP A 63 6.90 1.10 8.02
C ASP A 63 5.60 1.89 8.19
N ARG A 64 5.06 2.43 7.09
CA ARG A 64 3.75 3.10 7.10
C ARG A 64 2.60 2.18 7.51
N MET A 65 2.60 0.92 7.07
CA MET A 65 1.62 -0.09 7.50
C MET A 65 1.70 -0.37 9.01
N ARG A 66 2.90 -0.38 9.59
CA ARG A 66 3.08 -0.54 11.05
C ARG A 66 2.60 0.68 11.83
N GLU A 67 2.94 1.88 11.37
CA GLU A 67 2.48 3.14 11.96
C GLU A 67 0.95 3.20 12.00
N GLU A 68 0.29 2.89 10.89
CA GLU A 68 -1.17 2.92 10.82
C GLU A 68 -1.81 1.81 11.67
N GLY A 69 -1.23 0.60 11.66
CA GLY A 69 -1.66 -0.49 12.54
C GLY A 69 -1.51 -0.19 14.03
N SER A 70 -0.57 0.68 14.40
CA SER A 70 -0.40 1.16 15.78
C SER A 70 -1.36 2.28 16.17
N ARG A 71 -2.03 2.94 15.21
CA ARG A 71 -2.96 4.05 15.47
C ARG A 71 -4.43 3.58 15.58
N ALA A 72 -4.74 2.39 15.06
CA ALA A 72 -6.06 1.78 15.05
C ALA A 72 -6.36 0.99 16.33
#